data_AF-I4G120-F1
#
_entry.id   AF-I4G120-F1
#
_cell.length_a   1.000
_cell.length_b   1.000
_cell.length_c   1.000
_cell.angle_alpha   90.00
_cell.angle_beta   90.00
_cell.angle_gamma   90.00
#
_symmetry.space_group_name_H-M   'P 1'
#
loop_
_entity.id
_entity.type
_entity.pdbx_description
1 polymer ?
#
loop_
_entity_poly.entity_id
_entity_poly.type
_entity_poly.pdbx_seq_one_letter_code
_entity_poly.pdbx_strand_id
1 'polypeptide(L)' 'MIFDDDRSQYLWFNIGWKNGKRIKAISVYLRLKNDKIYIEEDWTEAGIATELMRVGIPSSEIVLAFQPPEVRQFTEFAIA' A
#
# COMPACT_ATOMS: atom_id res chain seq x y z
N MET A 1 -5.83 11.76 6.10
CA MET A 1 -6.10 10.75 5.07
C MET A 1 -6.54 11.48 3.81
N ILE A 2 -6.17 10.98 2.64
CA ILE A 2 -6.62 11.44 1.33
C ILE A 2 -7.20 10.23 0.61
N PHE A 3 -8.40 10.39 0.07
CA PHE A 3 -9.06 9.41 -0.78
C PHE A 3 -9.45 10.15 -2.07
N ASP A 4 -9.01 9.62 -3.21
CA ASP A 4 -9.28 10.15 -4.53
C ASP A 4 -9.81 8.98 -5.37
N ASP A 5 -11.13 8.78 -5.32
CA ASP A 5 -11.80 7.67 -6.01
C ASP A 5 -11.70 7.82 -7.54
N ASP A 6 -11.78 9.06 -8.04
CA ASP A 6 -11.68 9.40 -9.48
C ASP A 6 -10.35 8.95 -10.07
N ARG A 7 -9.27 9.04 -9.30
CA ARG A 7 -7.92 8.59 -9.70
C ARG A 7 -7.52 7.26 -9.06
N SER A 8 -8.39 6.69 -8.24
CA SER A 8 -8.15 5.48 -7.48
C SER A 8 -6.86 5.51 -6.64
N GLN A 9 -6.63 6.61 -5.93
CA GLN A 9 -5.46 6.82 -5.06
C GLN A 9 -5.90 7.01 -3.61
N TYR A 10 -5.28 6.27 -2.68
CA TYR A 10 -5.67 6.28 -1.27
C TYR A 10 -4.42 6.38 -0.40
N LEU A 11 -4.32 7.44 0.40
CA LEU A 11 -3.14 7.76 1.19
C LEU A 11 -3.47 7.99 2.66
N TRP A 12 -2.70 7.34 3.52
CA TRP A 12 -2.56 7.67 4.92
C TRP A 12 -1.18 8.26 5.18
N PHE A 13 -1.15 9.53 5.59
CA PHE A 13 0.06 10.26 5.90
C PHE A 13 0.05 10.74 7.35
N ASN A 14 1.25 10.88 7.90
CA ASN A 14 1.54 11.57 9.14
C ASN A 14 2.10 12.96 8.82
N ILE A 15 1.35 13.99 9.21
CA ILE A 15 1.79 15.39 9.13
C ILE A 15 1.66 16.00 10.51
N GLY A 16 2.77 16.49 11.06
CA GLY A 16 2.77 17.02 12.41
C GLY A 16 4.15 17.43 12.88
N TRP A 17 4.33 17.47 14.19
CA TRP A 17 5.60 17.74 14.85
C TRP A 17 5.83 16.69 15.94
N LYS A 18 7.06 16.23 16.09
CA LYS A 18 7.47 15.34 17.19
C LYS A 18 8.85 15.77 17.66
N ASN A 19 9.00 16.06 18.95
CA ASN A 19 10.26 16.50 19.56
C ASN A 19 10.93 17.67 18.81
N GLY A 20 10.14 18.68 18.44
CA GLY A 20 10.62 19.85 17.69
C GLY A 20 10.98 19.59 16.22
N LYS A 21 10.81 18.36 15.71
CA LYS A 21 11.05 18.02 14.31
C LYS A 21 9.74 17.90 13.53
N ARG A 22 9.72 18.46 12.33
CA ARG A 22 8.60 18.33 11.40
C ARG A 22 8.48 16.88 10.94
N ILE A 23 7.27 16.33 11.00
CA ILE A 23 6.93 15.04 10.40
C ILE A 23 6.11 15.29 9.15
N LYS A 24 6.54 14.69 8.03
CA LYS A 24 5.84 14.64 6.75
C LYS A 24 6.21 13.30 6.08
N ALA A 25 5.47 12.25 6.42
CA ALA A 25 5.72 10.90 5.93
C ALA A 25 4.41 10.21 5.54
N ILE A 26 4.47 9.32 4.56
CA ILE A 26 3.36 8.43 4.21
C ILE A 26 3.51 7.17 5.05
N SER A 27 2.41 6.69 5.64
CA SER A 27 2.37 5.40 6.34
C SER A 27 1.82 4.30 5.45
N VAL A 28 0.79 4.61 4.67
CA VAL A 28 0.20 3.69 3.70
C VAL A 28 -0.15 4.45 2.43
N TYR A 29 0.19 3.88 1.29
CA TYR A 29 -0.26 4.36 0.00
C TYR A 29 -0.71 3.19 -0.85
N LEU A 30 -1.99 3.23 -1.25
CA LEU A 30 -2.63 2.26 -2.10
C LEU A 30 -3.09 2.94 -3.39
N ARG A 31 -3.05 2.19 -4.49
CA ARG A 31 -3.77 2.54 -5.71
C ARG A 31 -4.51 1.34 -6.27
N LEU A 32 -5.67 1.58 -6.88
CA LEU A 32 -6.31 0.56 -7.70
C LEU A 32 -5.87 0.75 -9.14
N LYS A 33 -5.37 -0.32 -9.75
CA LYS A 33 -4.88 -0.31 -11.13
C LYS A 33 -5.07 -1.69 -11.75
N ASN A 34 -5.62 -1.75 -12.97
CA ASN A 34 -5.87 -3.00 -13.68
C ASN A 34 -6.61 -4.04 -12.82
N ASP A 35 -7.66 -3.58 -12.12
CA ASP A 35 -8.48 -4.38 -11.22
C ASP A 35 -7.72 -5.04 -10.05
N LYS A 36 -6.57 -4.48 -9.67
CA LYS A 36 -5.74 -4.96 -8.56
C LYS A 36 -5.40 -3.86 -7.57
N ILE A 37 -5.11 -4.26 -6.34
CA ILE A 37 -4.68 -3.38 -5.26
C ILE A 37 -3.16 -3.32 -5.24
N TYR A 38 -2.61 -2.18 -5.61
CA TYR A 38 -1.17 -1.93 -5.54
C TYR A 38 -0.84 -1.25 -4.21
N ILE A 39 -0.01 -1.90 -3.41
CA ILE A 39 0.53 -1.37 -2.15
C ILE A 39 1.86 -0.68 -2.46
N GLU A 40 1.84 0.64 -2.64
CA GLU A 40 3.01 1.45 -3.00
C GLU A 40 3.89 1.78 -1.79
N GLU A 41 3.30 1.87 -0.60
CA GLU A 41 4.01 2.08 0.66
C GLU A 41 3.20 1.49 1.82
N ASP A 42 3.88 0.83 2.76
CA ASP A 42 3.26 0.22 3.94
C ASP A 42 4.25 0.15 5.11
N TRP A 43 3.99 0.94 6.14
CA TRP A 43 4.74 0.98 7.39
C TRP A 43 3.95 0.40 8.57
N THR A 44 2.90 -0.37 8.31
CA THR A 44 2.13 -1.05 9.35
C THR A 44 2.84 -2.33 9.80
N GLU A 45 2.69 -2.69 11.08
CA GLU A 45 3.31 -3.91 11.62
C GLU A 45 2.66 -5.18 11.05
N ALA A 46 1.32 -5.19 10.94
CA ALA A 46 0.58 -6.32 10.41
C ALA A 46 0.72 -6.49 8.89
N GLY A 47 0.98 -5.39 8.18
CA GLY A 47 0.97 -5.33 6.72
C GLY A 47 -0.45 -5.27 6.15
N ILE A 48 -0.70 -4.31 5.26
CA ILE A 48 -1.97 -4.13 4.57
C ILE A 48 -2.31 -5.35 3.71
N ALA A 49 -1.30 -6.00 3.10
CA ALA A 49 -1.50 -7.24 2.35
C ALA A 49 -2.15 -8.34 3.21
N THR A 50 -1.66 -8.52 4.44
CA THR A 50 -2.21 -9.48 5.42
C THR A 50 -3.67 -9.15 5.75
N GLU A 51 -3.96 -7.87 6.00
CA GLU A 51 -5.31 -7.42 6.35
C GLU A 51 -6.30 -7.60 5.20
N LEU A 52 -5.87 -7.33 3.96
CA LEU A 52 -6.66 -7.55 2.74
C LEU A 52 -6.99 -9.04 2.55
N MET A 53 -6.01 -9.93 2.74
CA MET A 53 -6.24 -11.37 2.68
C MET A 53 -7.19 -11.84 3.78
N ARG A 54 -7.10 -11.28 4.99
CA ARG A 54 -8.00 -11.62 6.10
C ARG A 54 -9.47 -11.29 5.79
N VAL A 55 -9.73 -10.25 5.00
CA VAL A 55 -11.10 -9.88 4.57
C VAL A 55 -11.53 -10.55 3.27
N GLY A 56 -10.72 -11.49 2.73
CA GLY A 56 -11.09 -12.35 1.62
C GLY A 56 -10.53 -11.93 0.25
N ILE A 57 -9.66 -10.92 0.17
CA ILE A 57 -9.01 -10.57 -1.10
C ILE A 57 -7.88 -11.58 -1.39
N PRO A 58 -7.91 -12.30 -2.52
CA PRO A 58 -6.86 -13.26 -2.84
C PRO A 58 -5.53 -12.54 -3.13
N SER A 59 -4.41 -13.18 -2.80
CA SER A 59 -3.07 -12.62 -3.05
C SER A 59 -2.81 -12.30 -4.53
N SER A 60 -3.49 -12.99 -5.45
CA SER A 60 -3.45 -12.74 -6.90
C SER A 60 -4.06 -11.41 -7.34
N GLU A 61 -4.79 -10.72 -6.46
CA GLU A 61 -5.36 -9.39 -6.69
C GLU A 61 -4.54 -8.27 -6.00
N ILE A 62 -3.50 -8.63 -5.26
CA ILE A 62 -2.66 -7.70 -4.49
C ILE A 62 -1.28 -7.65 -5.12
N VAL A 63 -0.76 -6.45 -5.36
CA VAL A 63 0.61 -6.20 -5.85
C VAL A 63 1.40 -5.48 -4.77
N LEU A 64 2.52 -6.08 -4.33
CA LEU A 64 3.48 -5.41 -3.44
C LEU A 64 4.34 -4.42 -4.22
N ALA A 65 3.76 -3.28 -4.57
CA ALA A 65 4.36 -2.32 -5.49
C ALA A 65 5.59 -1.59 -4.91
N PHE A 66 5.75 -1.54 -3.59
CA PHE A 66 6.98 -1.11 -2.92
C PHE A 66 8.17 -2.03 -3.19
N GLN A 67 7.95 -3.27 -3.66
CA GLN A 67 9.02 -4.14 -4.10
C GLN A 67 9.39 -3.88 -5.57
N PRO A 68 10.69 -3.98 -5.94
CA PRO A 68 11.12 -3.91 -7.33
C PRO A 68 10.36 -4.90 -8.23
N PRO A 69 9.94 -4.52 -9.45
CA PRO A 69 9.15 -5.40 -10.32
C PRO A 69 9.74 -6.81 -10.53
N GLU A 70 11.06 -6.90 -10.67
CA GLU A 70 11.82 -8.12 -10.93
C GLU A 70 11.82 -9.11 -9.77
N VAL A 71 11.56 -8.66 -8.53
CA VAL A 71 11.52 -9.57 -7.36
C VAL A 71 10.13 -10.07 -7.04
N ARG A 72 9.08 -9.42 -7.56
CA ARG A 72 7.68 -9.76 -7.24
C ARG A 72 7.32 -11.19 -7.64
N GLN A 73 7.96 -11.72 -8.69
CA GLN A 73 7.81 -13.11 -9.13
C GLN A 73 8.22 -14.15 -8.08
N PHE A 74 9.01 -13.76 -7.07
CA PHE A 74 9.45 -14.63 -5.98
C PHE A 74 8.52 -14.54 -4.76
N THR A 75 7.39 -13.84 -4.87
CA THR A 75 6.37 -13.72 -3.83
C THR A 75 5.09 -14.46 -4.24
N GLU A 76 4.19 -14.67 -3.28
CA GLU A 76 2.85 -15.25 -3.54
C GLU A 76 1.82 -14.24 -4.05
N PHE A 77 2.23 -12.98 -4.22
CA PHE A 77 1.41 -11.86 -4.68
C PHE A 77 1.49 -11.68 -6.19
N ALA A 78 0.60 -10.86 -6.75
CA ALA A 78 0.65 -10.53 -8.16
C ALA A 78 1.88 -9.69 -8.52
N ILE A 79 2.39 -9.91 -9.74
CA ILE A 79 3.52 -9.17 -10.32
C ILE A 79 3.09 -7.76 -10.78
N ALA A 80 1.89 -7.69 -11.37
CA ALA A 80 1.22 -6.50 -11.88
C ALA A 80 -0.30 -6.72 -11.88
#